data_AF-A0AAQ3NX42-F1
#
_entry.id   AF-A0AAQ3NX42-F1
#
_cell.length_a   1.000
_cell.length_b   1.000
_cell.length_c   1.000
_cell.angle_alpha   90.00
_cell.angle_beta   90.00
_cell.angle_gamma   90.00
#
_symmetry.space_group_name_H-M   'P 1'
#
loop_
_entity.id
_entity.type
_entity.pdbx_description
1 polymer ?
#
loop_
_entity_poly.entity_id
_entity_poly.type
_entity_poly.pdbx_seq_one_letter_code
_entity_poly.pdbx_strand_id
1 'polypeptide(L)'
;FDSEAFLVLKDLYIQNCPKLKGDLPDHLPALQTLAIRNCELLVSSVPGTPTLRTLEISESNKLAFHSFPLLVERIEIEGSPVVESMMEAITDIQPTCLHYLSIKDCSSDISFPGDHLPISLKTLIISGLNKLKFPMQHKHELLESLS
;
A
#
# COMPACT_ATOMS: atom_id res chain seq x y z
N PHE A 1 -11.77 2.89 20.89
CA PHE A 1 -11.47 4.34 20.83
C PHE A 1 -12.73 5.06 20.43
N ASP A 2 -12.97 6.27 20.95
CA ASP A 2 -14.13 7.09 20.57
C ASP A 2 -14.04 7.38 19.06
N SER A 3 -15.03 6.96 18.28
CA SER A 3 -14.99 6.97 16.82
C SER A 3 -14.99 8.39 16.20
N GLU A 4 -15.06 9.43 17.03
CA GLU A 4 -15.20 10.82 16.59
C GLU A 4 -13.92 11.66 16.77
N ALA A 5 -12.83 11.10 17.29
CA ALA A 5 -11.66 11.91 17.66
C ALA A 5 -10.87 12.50 16.46
N PHE A 6 -11.03 11.95 15.24
CA PHE A 6 -10.15 12.25 14.10
C PHE A 6 -10.90 12.55 12.78
N LEU A 7 -12.05 13.21 12.86
CA LEU A 7 -12.92 13.46 11.69
C LEU A 7 -12.28 14.31 10.58
N VAL A 8 -11.32 15.15 10.92
CA VAL A 8 -10.66 16.07 9.98
C VAL A 8 -9.18 15.76 9.74
N LEU A 9 -8.68 14.65 10.30
CA LEU A 9 -7.28 14.26 10.14
C LEU A 9 -7.02 13.83 8.70
N LYS A 10 -6.15 14.56 8.00
CA LYS A 10 -5.79 14.31 6.61
C LYS A 10 -4.50 13.51 6.47
N ASP A 11 -3.54 13.75 7.34
CA ASP A 11 -2.22 13.15 7.22
C ASP A 11 -1.84 12.49 8.54
N LEU A 12 -1.51 11.20 8.49
CA LEU A 12 -1.07 10.41 9.64
C LEU A 12 0.29 9.80 9.34
N TYR A 13 1.28 10.23 10.13
CA TYR A 13 2.65 9.73 10.08
C TYR A 13 2.99 9.03 11.38
N ILE A 14 3.37 7.76 11.31
CA ILE A 14 3.84 6.97 12.46
C ILE A 14 5.23 6.45 12.09
N GLN A 15 6.26 6.99 12.71
CA GLN A 15 7.64 6.74 12.31
C GLN A 15 8.51 6.43 13.52
N ASN A 16 9.35 5.41 13.41
CA ASN A 16 10.35 5.04 14.43
C ASN A 16 9.73 4.83 15.81
N CYS A 17 8.58 4.14 15.84
CA CYS A 17 7.81 3.87 17.06
C CYS A 17 7.88 2.38 17.44
N PRO A 18 9.05 1.85 17.87
CA PRO A 18 9.26 0.42 18.04
C PRO A 18 8.45 -0.20 19.20
N LYS A 19 7.92 0.62 20.10
CA LYS A 19 7.09 0.19 21.24
C LYS A 19 5.60 0.38 21.00
N LEU A 20 5.20 1.01 19.90
CA LEU A 20 3.80 1.24 19.58
C LEU A 20 3.11 -0.09 19.30
N LYS A 21 2.00 -0.33 19.98
CA LYS A 21 1.21 -1.56 19.94
C LYS A 21 -0.26 -1.19 19.81
N GLY A 22 -1.06 -2.16 19.36
CA GLY A 22 -2.49 -1.98 19.11
C GLY A 22 -2.76 -1.50 17.70
N ASP A 23 -4.01 -1.10 17.47
CA ASP A 23 -4.54 -0.79 16.14
C ASP A 23 -4.49 0.72 15.83
N LEU A 24 -4.51 1.04 14.55
CA LEU A 24 -4.84 2.38 14.06
C LEU A 24 -6.31 2.70 14.40
N PRO A 25 -6.67 3.99 14.48
CA PRO A 25 -8.07 4.37 14.59
C PRO A 25 -8.88 3.86 13.38
N ASP A 26 -9.99 3.17 13.63
CA ASP A 26 -10.83 2.59 12.57
C ASP A 26 -11.63 3.65 11.78
N HIS A 27 -11.79 4.86 12.33
CA HIS A 27 -12.58 5.92 11.72
C HIS A 27 -11.73 7.16 11.40
N LEU A 28 -11.24 7.20 10.15
CA LEU A 28 -10.41 8.26 9.60
C LEU A 28 -11.00 8.78 8.27
N PRO A 29 -12.16 9.46 8.30
CA PRO A 29 -12.96 9.75 7.10
C PRO A 29 -12.35 10.81 6.17
N ALA A 30 -11.40 11.61 6.66
CA ALA A 30 -10.73 12.65 5.89
C ALA A 30 -9.29 12.31 5.50
N LEU A 31 -8.80 11.10 5.82
CA LEU A 31 -7.39 10.73 5.67
C LEU A 31 -7.00 10.61 4.20
N GLN A 32 -5.99 11.37 3.80
CA GLN A 32 -5.43 11.46 2.46
C GLN A 32 -4.05 10.80 2.39
N THR A 33 -3.25 10.90 3.46
CA THR A 33 -1.91 10.34 3.54
C THR A 33 -1.76 9.45 4.77
N LEU A 34 -1.29 8.23 4.58
CA LEU A 34 -0.86 7.34 5.66
C LEU A 34 0.58 6.90 5.42
N ALA A 35 1.46 7.18 6.38
CA ALA A 35 2.83 6.72 6.35
C ALA A 35 3.20 6.02 7.65
N ILE A 36 3.62 4.76 7.57
CA ILE A 36 4.03 3.95 8.71
C ILE A 36 5.44 3.41 8.44
N ARG A 37 6.41 3.78 9.28
CA ARG A 37 7.83 3.43 9.07
C ARG A 37 8.47 2.94 10.36
N ASN A 38 9.19 1.82 10.32
CA ASN A 38 9.93 1.28 11.47
C ASN A 38 9.03 1.06 12.71
N CYS A 39 7.91 0.37 12.52
CA CYS A 39 6.86 0.16 13.54
C CYS A 39 6.46 -1.32 13.66
N GLU A 40 7.42 -2.19 13.97
CA GLU A 40 7.25 -3.65 13.92
C GLU A 40 6.21 -4.24 14.87
N LEU A 41 5.90 -3.55 15.97
CA LEU A 41 4.93 -4.01 16.97
C LEU A 41 3.51 -3.49 16.73
N LEU A 42 3.31 -2.60 15.75
CA LEU A 42 2.00 -2.12 15.35
C LEU A 42 1.28 -3.24 14.61
N VAL A 43 0.21 -3.76 15.21
CA VAL A 43 -0.69 -4.76 14.61
C VAL A 43 -1.93 -4.00 14.23
N SER A 44 -2.14 -3.76 12.95
CA SER A 44 -3.27 -2.95 12.51
C SER A 44 -3.69 -3.30 11.10
N SER A 45 -4.91 -2.89 10.76
CA SER A 45 -5.33 -2.82 9.38
C SER A 45 -5.18 -1.40 8.82
N VAL A 46 -4.75 -1.30 7.56
CA VAL A 46 -4.80 -0.07 6.77
C VAL A 46 -6.27 0.26 6.52
N PRO A 47 -6.75 1.46 6.88
CA PRO A 47 -8.13 1.85 6.66
C PRO A 47 -8.39 2.01 5.16
N GLY A 48 -9.40 1.33 4.62
CA GLY A 48 -9.84 1.49 3.23
C GLY A 48 -10.72 2.72 3.05
N THR A 49 -10.28 3.86 3.57
CA THR A 49 -11.01 5.13 3.43
C THR A 49 -10.96 5.63 1.98
N PRO A 50 -12.08 6.09 1.41
CA PRO A 50 -12.14 6.55 0.02
C PRO A 50 -11.33 7.83 -0.21
N THR A 51 -10.90 8.52 0.84
CA THR A 51 -10.09 9.74 0.71
C THR A 51 -8.60 9.47 0.57
N LEU A 52 -8.13 8.25 0.83
CA LEU A 52 -6.70 7.94 0.86
C LEU A 52 -6.10 8.03 -0.55
N ARG A 53 -5.08 8.86 -0.72
CA ARG A 53 -4.35 9.10 -1.97
C ARG A 53 -2.93 8.57 -1.91
N THR A 54 -2.30 8.59 -0.74
CA THR A 54 -0.90 8.17 -0.57
C THR A 54 -0.76 7.22 0.60
N LEU A 55 -0.13 6.08 0.33
CA LEU A 55 0.19 5.06 1.32
C LEU A 55 1.68 4.74 1.26
N GLU A 56 2.34 4.84 2.41
CA GLU A 56 3.75 4.50 2.57
C GLU A 56 3.91 3.54 3.75
N ILE A 57 4.51 2.37 3.51
CA ILE A 57 4.77 1.37 4.55
C ILE A 57 6.22 0.91 4.42
N SER A 58 7.02 1.09 5.47
CA SER A 58 8.41 0.64 5.50
C SER A 58 8.69 -0.10 6.82
N GLU A 59 9.35 -1.25 6.76
CA GLU A 59 9.85 -2.01 7.92
C GLU A 59 8.76 -2.20 8.99
N SER A 60 7.61 -2.73 8.56
CA SER A 60 6.41 -2.91 9.39
C SER A 60 5.81 -4.29 9.13
N ASN A 61 5.85 -5.16 10.14
CA ASN A 61 5.71 -6.61 9.97
C ASN A 61 4.30 -7.17 10.20
N LYS A 62 3.36 -6.36 10.70
CA LYS A 62 2.05 -6.85 11.16
C LYS A 62 0.88 -5.99 10.67
N LEU A 63 1.05 -5.36 9.50
CA LEU A 63 0.00 -4.61 8.83
C LEU A 63 -0.71 -5.49 7.79
N ALA A 64 -2.02 -5.31 7.69
CA ALA A 64 -2.87 -5.90 6.64
C ALA A 64 -3.82 -4.82 6.08
N PHE A 65 -4.48 -5.06 4.95
CA PHE A 65 -5.56 -4.18 4.50
C PHE A 65 -6.89 -4.63 5.10
N HIS A 66 -7.65 -3.71 5.71
CA HIS A 66 -9.06 -4.00 6.05
C HIS A 66 -9.91 -4.05 4.79
N SER A 67 -9.70 -3.06 3.93
CA SER A 67 -10.22 -2.97 2.56
C SER A 67 -9.23 -2.19 1.71
N PHE A 68 -9.10 -2.54 0.43
CA PHE A 68 -8.15 -1.86 -0.44
C PHE A 68 -8.61 -0.42 -0.75
N PRO A 69 -7.76 0.61 -0.60
CA PRO A 69 -8.12 2.00 -0.85
C PRO A 69 -8.24 2.27 -2.37
N LEU A 70 -9.47 2.22 -2.90
CA LEU A 70 -9.74 2.29 -4.35
C LEU A 70 -9.22 3.55 -5.06
N LEU A 71 -9.16 4.67 -4.33
CA LEU A 71 -8.78 5.98 -4.86
C LEU A 71 -7.31 6.32 -4.57
N VAL A 72 -6.52 5.34 -4.10
CA VAL A 72 -5.09 5.52 -3.87
C VAL A 72 -4.37 5.79 -5.19
N GLU A 73 -3.48 6.78 -5.17
CA GLU A 73 -2.73 7.25 -6.33
C GLU A 73 -1.26 6.85 -6.26
N ARG A 74 -0.72 6.78 -5.04
CA ARG A 74 0.68 6.42 -4.75
C ARG A 74 0.74 5.39 -3.64
N ILE A 75 1.42 4.28 -3.92
CA ILE A 75 1.77 3.26 -2.93
C ILE A 75 3.28 3.07 -2.92
N GLU A 76 3.88 3.11 -1.73
CA GLU A 76 5.28 2.76 -1.49
C GLU A 76 5.35 1.73 -0.37
N ILE A 77 5.92 0.57 -0.67
CA ILE A 77 6.11 -0.51 0.29
C ILE A 77 7.57 -0.95 0.27
N GLU A 78 8.19 -0.99 1.44
CA GLU A 78 9.57 -1.42 1.64
C GLU A 78 9.66 -2.39 2.82
N GLY A 79 10.30 -3.55 2.66
CA GLY A 79 10.57 -4.47 3.76
C GLY A 79 9.33 -4.95 4.53
N SER A 80 8.13 -4.93 3.93
CA SER A 80 6.87 -5.23 4.61
C SER A 80 6.11 -6.39 3.96
N PRO A 81 5.59 -7.37 4.74
CA PRO A 81 4.81 -8.48 4.20
C PRO A 81 3.41 -8.06 3.72
N VAL A 82 2.97 -6.82 4.00
CA VAL A 82 1.65 -6.31 3.59
C VAL A 82 1.44 -6.36 2.07
N VAL A 83 2.53 -6.35 1.31
CA VAL A 83 2.53 -6.45 -0.15
C VAL A 83 1.81 -7.69 -0.66
N GLU A 84 1.85 -8.81 0.05
CA GLU A 84 1.19 -10.05 -0.39
C GLU A 84 -0.34 -9.88 -0.42
N SER A 85 -0.92 -9.43 0.70
CA SER A 85 -2.34 -9.12 0.79
C SER A 85 -2.78 -8.00 -0.15
N MET A 86 -1.88 -7.04 -0.43
CA MET A 86 -2.12 -5.97 -1.40
C MET A 86 -2.30 -6.51 -2.81
N MET A 87 -1.38 -7.37 -3.24
CA MET A 87 -1.37 -7.92 -4.60
C MET A 87 -2.57 -8.82 -4.85
N GLU A 88 -3.00 -9.59 -3.83
CA GLU A 88 -4.24 -10.36 -3.87
C GLU A 88 -5.46 -9.44 -4.07
N ALA A 89 -5.58 -8.38 -3.28
CA ALA A 89 -6.72 -7.45 -3.36
C ALA A 89 -6.79 -6.66 -4.69
N ILE A 90 -5.64 -6.35 -5.32
CA ILE A 90 -5.61 -5.68 -6.62
C ILE A 90 -6.26 -6.53 -7.72
N THR A 91 -6.26 -7.86 -7.59
CA THR A 91 -6.86 -8.81 -8.55
C THR A 91 -8.33 -8.53 -8.80
N ASP A 92 -9.10 -8.35 -7.72
CA ASP A 92 -10.56 -8.28 -7.78
C ASP A 92 -11.06 -6.85 -8.04
N ILE A 93 -10.21 -5.86 -7.76
CA ILE A 93 -10.63 -4.48 -7.56
C ILE A 93 -10.23 -3.55 -8.70
N GLN A 94 -9.10 -3.82 -9.38
CA GLN A 94 -8.51 -2.98 -10.44
C GLN A 94 -8.50 -1.47 -10.10
N PRO A 95 -7.54 -0.97 -9.30
CA PRO A 95 -7.51 0.43 -8.91
C PRO A 95 -7.35 1.36 -10.13
N THR A 96 -8.31 2.26 -10.32
CA THR A 96 -8.35 3.17 -11.47
C THR A 96 -7.51 4.43 -11.29
N CYS A 97 -7.07 4.73 -10.07
CA CYS A 97 -6.32 5.94 -9.74
C CYS A 97 -4.84 5.69 -9.43
N LEU A 98 -4.40 4.44 -9.33
CA LEU A 98 -3.03 4.11 -8.92
C LEU A 98 -2.02 4.45 -10.03
N HIS A 99 -1.32 5.56 -9.87
CA HIS A 99 -0.34 6.06 -10.86
C HIS A 99 1.09 5.68 -10.51
N TYR A 100 1.40 5.51 -9.22
CA TYR A 100 2.74 5.22 -8.74
C TYR A 100 2.73 4.03 -7.79
N LEU A 101 3.54 3.02 -8.11
CA LEU A 101 3.74 1.84 -7.27
C LEU A 101 5.24 1.61 -7.08
N SER A 102 5.71 1.64 -5.84
CA SER A 102 7.05 1.20 -5.48
C SER A 102 6.98 0.05 -4.49
N ILE A 103 7.70 -1.03 -4.81
CA ILE A 103 7.84 -2.21 -3.96
C ILE A 103 9.32 -2.55 -3.84
N LYS A 104 9.87 -2.49 -2.63
CA LYS A 104 11.30 -2.68 -2.38
C LYS A 104 11.55 -3.68 -1.26
N ASP A 105 12.60 -4.46 -1.39
CA ASP A 105 13.17 -5.29 -0.32
C ASP A 105 12.13 -6.18 0.40
N CYS A 106 11.10 -6.61 -0.34
CA CYS A 106 10.04 -7.47 0.17
C CYS A 106 10.43 -8.94 -0.02
N SER A 107 10.29 -9.73 1.06
CA SER A 107 10.68 -11.14 1.05
C SER A 107 9.67 -12.09 0.38
N SER A 108 8.43 -11.63 0.17
CA SER A 108 7.35 -12.43 -0.44
C SER A 108 7.56 -12.65 -1.94
N ASP A 109 7.12 -13.80 -2.44
CA ASP A 109 7.05 -14.05 -3.89
C ASP A 109 5.94 -13.16 -4.47
N ILE A 110 6.29 -12.21 -5.34
CA ILE A 110 5.33 -11.23 -5.88
C ILE A 110 4.97 -11.59 -7.32
N SER A 111 3.66 -11.64 -7.58
CA SER A 111 3.09 -11.78 -8.91
C SER A 111 1.97 -10.77 -9.11
N PHE A 112 1.94 -10.13 -10.28
CA PHE A 112 0.82 -9.29 -10.65
C PHE A 112 -0.37 -10.15 -11.07
N PRO A 113 -1.57 -9.86 -10.55
CA PRO A 113 -2.74 -10.65 -10.88
C PRO A 113 -3.13 -10.48 -12.35
N GLY A 114 -3.67 -11.53 -12.96
CA GLY A 114 -4.09 -11.53 -14.37
C GLY A 114 -2.96 -11.32 -15.39
N ASP A 115 -1.69 -11.46 -15.00
CA ASP A 115 -0.52 -11.17 -15.83
C ASP A 115 -0.56 -9.77 -16.48
N HIS A 116 -1.12 -8.79 -15.78
CA HIS A 116 -1.18 -7.39 -16.20
C HIS A 116 -0.91 -6.42 -15.05
N LEU A 117 -0.34 -5.25 -15.37
CA LEU A 117 -0.23 -4.13 -14.43
C LEU A 117 -1.56 -3.38 -14.34
N PRO A 118 -1.85 -2.68 -13.21
CA PRO A 118 -2.98 -1.77 -13.13
C PRO A 118 -2.94 -0.75 -14.27
N ILE A 119 -4.01 -0.67 -15.07
CA ILE A 119 -4.04 0.11 -16.32
C ILE A 119 -3.69 1.60 -16.14
N SER A 120 -3.91 2.15 -14.95
CA SER A 120 -3.67 3.54 -14.57
C SER A 120 -2.21 3.84 -14.20
N LEU A 121 -1.37 2.80 -14.11
CA LEU A 121 -0.02 2.88 -13.56
C LEU A 121 0.95 3.55 -14.54
N LYS A 122 1.59 4.61 -14.05
CA LYS A 122 2.57 5.39 -14.81
C LYS A 122 4.00 5.11 -14.40
N THR A 123 4.22 4.82 -13.13
CA THR A 123 5.53 4.54 -12.59
C THR A 123 5.51 3.27 -11.76
N LEU A 124 6.40 2.36 -12.10
CA LEU A 124 6.65 1.14 -11.36
C LEU A 124 8.12 1.07 -10.96
N ILE A 125 8.38 0.96 -9.65
CA ILE A 125 9.72 0.78 -9.12
C ILE A 125 9.76 -0.51 -8.32
N ILE A 126 10.61 -1.45 -8.74
CA ILE A 126 10.76 -2.73 -8.06
C ILE A 126 12.24 -3.04 -7.83
N SER A 127 12.64 -3.24 -6.57
CA SER A 127 14.02 -3.62 -6.22
C SER A 127 14.07 -4.60 -5.05
N GLY A 128 15.14 -5.40 -4.96
CA GLY A 128 15.37 -6.24 -3.78
C GLY A 128 14.33 -7.35 -3.56
N LEU A 129 13.63 -7.80 -4.60
CA LEU A 129 12.68 -8.91 -4.50
C LEU A 129 13.36 -10.26 -4.73
N ASN A 130 12.99 -11.27 -3.93
CA ASN A 130 13.51 -12.63 -4.05
C ASN A 130 13.00 -13.35 -5.32
N LYS A 131 11.70 -13.22 -5.61
CA LYS A 131 11.09 -13.69 -6.85
C LYS A 131 10.00 -12.73 -7.31
N LEU A 132 10.08 -12.37 -8.58
CA LEU A 132 9.09 -11.53 -9.25
C LEU A 132 8.67 -12.22 -10.55
N LYS A 133 7.37 -12.45 -10.72
CA LYS A 133 6.79 -12.77 -12.04
C LYS A 133 6.27 -11.48 -12.66
N PHE A 134 7.07 -10.90 -13.53
CA PHE A 134 6.71 -9.65 -14.20
C PHE A 134 5.70 -9.92 -15.34
N PRO A 135 4.59 -9.17 -15.43
CA PRO A 135 3.61 -9.33 -16.49
C PRO A 135 4.18 -8.84 -17.83
N MET A 136 4.57 -9.77 -18.71
CA MET A 136 5.15 -9.45 -20.02
C MET A 136 4.15 -9.56 -21.18
N GLN A 137 2.90 -9.95 -20.92
CA GLN A 137 1.98 -10.40 -21.97
C GLN A 137 1.22 -9.27 -22.68
N HIS A 138 1.11 -8.09 -22.07
CA HIS A 138 0.30 -6.99 -22.61
C HIS A 138 1.09 -5.67 -22.63
N LYS A 139 0.97 -4.90 -23.72
CA LYS A 139 1.51 -3.54 -23.80
C LYS A 139 0.81 -2.65 -22.77
N HIS A 140 1.58 -2.01 -21.89
CA HIS A 140 1.07 -1.01 -20.97
C HIS A 140 1.27 0.39 -21.56
N GLU A 141 0.22 0.97 -22.15
CA GLU A 141 0.33 2.23 -22.90
C GLU A 141 0.64 3.46 -22.04
N LEU A 142 0.29 3.41 -20.75
CA LEU A 142 0.47 4.53 -19.81
C LEU A 142 1.73 4.42 -18.96
N LEU A 143 2.53 3.35 -19.08
CA LEU A 143 3.72 3.19 -18.23
C LEU A 143 4.83 4.11 -18.75
N GLU A 144 5.07 5.20 -18.03
CA GLU A 144 6.05 6.23 -18.35
C GLU A 144 7.44 5.90 -17.78
N SER A 145 7.50 5.18 -16.64
CA SER A 145 8.76 4.83 -15.96
C SER A 145 8.72 3.43 -15.35
N LEU A 146 9.78 2.66 -15.59
CA LEU A 146 10.04 1.36 -14.99
C LEU A 146 11.48 1.33 -14.48
N SER A 147 11.66 1.07 -13.19
CA SER A 147 12.98 0.98 -12.54
C SER A 147 13.10 -0.19 -11.58
#